data_AF-H3AK16-F1
#
_entry.id   AF-H3AK16-F1
#
_cell.length_a   1.000
_cell.length_b   1.000
_cell.length_c   1.000
_cell.angle_alpha   90.00
_cell.angle_beta   90.00
_cell.angle_gamma   90.00
#
_symmetry.space_group_name_H-M   'P 1'
#
loop_
_entity.id
_entity.type
_entity.pdbx_description
1 polymer ?
#
loop_
_entity_poly.entity_id
_entity_poly.type
_entity_poly.pdbx_seq_one_letter_code
_entity_poly.pdbx_strand_id
1 'polypeptide(L)'
;VTAAELATVYHTVEHNLSYSSMDCGVKLMQKIFNDSSIGKKLSCGRTKAESLVKNVLAPKAVSQVLLALSGDGKPLPFAIQTDASNKGNCKMFPIAVQFFTPQNGLLNKNPDESANGIVKCITNSLENVGLSLDNVSAFSADNTNVNCGVHNSVYTDLHKKHENLLQGNCCAHIVHNAVRHALNKLSVDIETVVLKVYGFFSVSAKRRENLKEFFVFLDVQWRKILQHVTTRWLSLNPAISRMLQNWAAIKSYFISIGDDCPKQIQKVLKLAKYADTVEDDDLQDTVEVYLLFCNNNLNIEEAIKKLERNDTTAPELYRSMKCLKDKLNQRKEDEYYKLNQRKEDEYYGYLTKQKMTGLSPMEADTAKKEFKEFLNCAIVYLDKWFNFSEPLSLHTASQISYTDMENVVQRLNLIKWLQLHMDNMYDEFPAFKQILHELEKAEDWKQSTPLKWKTVFEATDTLPNMLSVLSFVLSIPATIGYVEHIFSHMQNKWYDNCNRCSTELIKSELLVSLNFDLSCANFHTMVLKDRALL
;
A
#
# COMPACT_ATOMS: atom_id res chain seq x y z
N VAL A 1 -5.06 -8.72 39.40
CA VAL A 1 -6.10 -9.41 38.60
C VAL A 1 -6.46 -8.57 37.39
N THR A 2 -6.85 -7.30 37.56
CA THR A 2 -7.16 -6.35 36.46
C THR A 2 -6.11 -6.34 35.35
N ALA A 3 -4.82 -6.15 35.68
CA ALA A 3 -3.73 -6.17 34.70
C ALA A 3 -3.68 -7.46 33.86
N ALA A 4 -3.90 -8.61 34.50
CA ALA A 4 -3.90 -9.90 33.84
C ALA A 4 -5.12 -10.07 32.93
N GLU A 5 -6.29 -9.57 33.33
CA GLU A 5 -7.49 -9.57 32.49
C GLU A 5 -7.31 -8.65 31.27
N LEU A 6 -6.80 -7.43 31.47
CA LEU A 6 -6.52 -6.50 30.36
C LEU A 6 -5.49 -7.09 29.37
N ALA A 7 -4.42 -7.71 29.88
CA ALA A 7 -3.43 -8.37 29.03
C ALA A 7 -4.00 -9.59 28.29
N THR A 8 -4.88 -10.37 28.93
CA THR A 8 -5.56 -11.50 28.27
C THR A 8 -6.49 -11.03 27.16
N VAL A 9 -7.22 -9.93 27.39
CA VAL A 9 -8.09 -9.32 26.38
C VAL A 9 -7.27 -8.74 25.23
N TYR A 10 -6.18 -8.02 25.53
CA TYR A 10 -5.26 -7.54 24.51
C TYR A 10 -4.71 -8.68 23.65
N HIS A 11 -4.25 -9.77 24.27
CA HIS A 11 -3.79 -10.97 23.57
C HIS A 11 -4.88 -11.57 22.66
N THR A 12 -6.13 -11.58 23.13
CA THR A 12 -7.27 -12.07 22.34
C THR A 12 -7.45 -11.22 21.07
N VAL A 13 -7.43 -9.90 21.22
CA VAL A 13 -7.57 -8.95 20.10
C VAL A 13 -6.39 -9.04 19.13
N GLU A 14 -5.16 -9.01 19.66
CA GLU A 14 -3.92 -8.98 18.87
C GLU A 14 -3.76 -10.23 17.99
N HIS A 15 -4.16 -11.39 18.51
CA HIS A 15 -4.04 -12.67 17.80
C HIS A 15 -5.34 -13.16 17.16
N ASN A 16 -6.36 -12.30 17.08
CA ASN A 16 -7.66 -12.60 16.45
C ASN A 16 -8.31 -13.87 17.02
N LEU A 17 -8.21 -14.06 18.34
CA LEU A 17 -8.82 -15.18 19.04
C LEU A 17 -10.33 -14.94 19.23
N SER A 18 -11.11 -16.01 19.21
CA SER A 18 -12.56 -15.90 19.43
C SER A 18 -12.88 -15.52 20.87
N TYR A 19 -13.73 -14.50 21.09
CA TYR A 19 -14.28 -14.22 22.43
C TYR A 19 -15.04 -15.40 23.02
N SER A 20 -15.62 -16.27 22.18
CA SER A 20 -16.29 -17.48 22.65
C SER A 20 -15.31 -18.47 23.28
N SER A 21 -14.03 -18.48 22.85
CA SER A 21 -13.02 -19.33 23.46
C SER A 21 -12.58 -18.79 24.83
N MET A 22 -12.70 -17.49 25.10
CA MET A 22 -12.35 -16.90 26.40
C MET A 22 -13.22 -17.43 27.55
N ASP A 23 -14.51 -17.68 27.31
CA ASP A 23 -15.41 -18.22 28.32
C ASP A 23 -14.94 -19.57 28.87
N CYS A 24 -14.42 -20.43 27.98
CA CYS A 24 -13.81 -21.71 28.35
C CYS A 24 -12.37 -21.50 28.88
N GLY A 25 -11.59 -20.67 28.20
CA GLY A 25 -10.18 -20.42 28.49
C GLY A 25 -9.94 -19.89 29.90
N VAL A 26 -10.75 -18.92 30.36
CA VAL A 26 -10.61 -18.40 31.74
C VAL A 26 -10.92 -19.47 32.78
N LYS A 27 -11.97 -20.27 32.59
CA LYS A 27 -12.31 -21.38 33.50
C LYS A 27 -11.20 -22.43 33.53
N LEU A 28 -10.58 -22.70 32.38
CA LEU A 28 -9.45 -23.60 32.28
C LEU A 28 -8.22 -23.03 33.02
N MET A 29 -7.90 -21.75 32.83
CA MET A 29 -6.79 -21.09 33.52
C MET A 29 -6.94 -21.10 35.04
N GLN A 30 -8.16 -20.89 35.56
CA GLN A 30 -8.45 -21.01 36.99
C GLN A 30 -8.16 -22.43 37.53
N LYS A 31 -8.38 -23.46 36.70
CA LYS A 31 -8.16 -24.86 37.08
C LYS A 31 -6.69 -25.28 36.96
N ILE A 32 -6.00 -24.85 35.90
CA ILE A 32 -4.57 -25.14 35.67
C ILE A 32 -3.70 -24.40 36.70
N PHE A 33 -3.96 -23.11 36.91
CA PHE A 33 -3.20 -22.24 37.82
C PHE A 33 -3.95 -22.05 39.15
N ASN A 34 -4.35 -23.18 39.75
CA ASN A 34 -5.10 -23.23 41.00
C ASN A 34 -4.24 -23.01 42.26
N ASP A 35 -2.96 -22.72 42.09
CA ASP A 35 -2.00 -22.32 43.12
C ASP A 35 -1.83 -20.78 43.11
N SER A 36 -1.98 -20.16 41.94
CA SER A 36 -1.91 -18.71 41.74
C SER A 36 -3.12 -17.96 42.29
N SER A 37 -2.88 -16.96 43.13
CA SER A 37 -3.91 -16.03 43.61
C SER A 37 -4.57 -15.23 42.47
N ILE A 38 -3.81 -14.96 41.40
CA ILE A 38 -4.29 -14.28 40.20
C ILE A 38 -5.10 -15.27 39.37
N GLY A 39 -4.56 -16.46 39.09
CA GLY A 39 -5.20 -17.52 38.31
C GLY A 39 -6.59 -17.86 38.83
N LYS A 40 -6.72 -18.07 40.15
CA LYS A 40 -8.01 -18.32 40.82
C LYS A 40 -9.04 -17.21 40.66
N LYS A 41 -8.60 -15.96 40.60
CA LYS A 41 -9.47 -14.77 40.62
C LYS A 41 -9.75 -14.19 39.24
N LEU A 42 -9.09 -14.69 38.18
CA LEU A 42 -9.38 -14.28 36.80
C LEU A 42 -10.85 -14.51 36.49
N SER A 43 -11.55 -13.49 36.02
CA SER A 43 -12.98 -13.55 35.72
C SER A 43 -13.30 -12.70 34.49
N CYS A 44 -12.79 -13.12 33.33
CA CYS A 44 -12.92 -12.39 32.07
C CYS A 44 -13.50 -13.27 30.95
N GLY A 45 -14.81 -13.51 31.01
CA GLY A 45 -15.55 -14.13 29.91
C GLY A 45 -15.84 -13.14 28.76
N ARG A 46 -16.55 -13.60 27.73
CA ARG A 46 -16.79 -12.85 26.48
C ARG A 46 -17.34 -11.44 26.70
N THR A 47 -18.36 -11.27 27.53
CA THR A 47 -19.07 -9.99 27.68
C THR A 47 -18.19 -8.96 28.36
N LYS A 48 -17.38 -9.40 29.32
CA LYS A 48 -16.42 -8.52 29.99
C LYS A 48 -15.28 -8.18 29.04
N ALA A 49 -14.77 -9.15 28.29
CA ALA A 49 -13.74 -8.90 27.28
C ALA A 49 -14.20 -7.91 26.21
N GLU A 50 -15.38 -8.11 25.61
CA GLU A 50 -15.99 -7.17 24.66
C GLU A 50 -16.13 -5.76 25.28
N SER A 51 -16.60 -5.65 26.52
CA SER A 51 -16.72 -4.37 27.22
C SER A 51 -15.36 -3.71 27.50
N LEU A 52 -14.34 -4.48 27.87
CA LEU A 52 -12.99 -3.97 28.12
C LEU A 52 -12.35 -3.45 26.83
N VAL A 53 -12.55 -4.13 25.70
CA VAL A 53 -12.07 -3.66 24.40
C VAL A 53 -12.71 -2.32 24.04
N LYS A 54 -14.04 -2.24 24.10
CA LYS A 54 -14.78 -1.05 23.67
C LYS A 54 -14.61 0.16 24.58
N ASN A 55 -14.62 -0.06 25.89
CA ASN A 55 -14.75 1.02 26.87
C ASN A 55 -13.44 1.36 27.59
N VAL A 56 -12.41 0.52 27.49
CA VAL A 56 -11.13 0.73 28.19
C VAL A 56 -9.96 0.76 27.22
N LEU A 57 -9.75 -0.33 26.47
CA LEU A 57 -8.57 -0.47 25.62
C LEU A 57 -8.61 0.47 24.43
N ALA A 58 -9.72 0.51 23.67
CA ALA A 58 -9.82 1.38 22.51
C ALA A 58 -9.71 2.88 22.85
N PRO A 59 -10.44 3.42 23.86
CA PRO A 59 -10.26 4.82 24.29
C PRO A 59 -8.83 5.12 24.74
N LYS A 60 -8.18 4.18 25.46
CA LYS A 60 -6.79 4.34 25.86
C LYS A 60 -5.86 4.40 24.65
N ALA A 61 -6.05 3.49 23.70
CA ALA A 61 -5.24 3.42 22.48
C ALA A 61 -5.34 4.75 21.71
N VAL A 62 -6.54 5.30 21.56
CA VAL A 62 -6.76 6.63 20.96
C VAL A 62 -6.09 7.73 21.79
N SER A 63 -6.24 7.72 23.12
CA SER A 63 -5.63 8.74 23.98
C SER A 63 -4.11 8.80 23.86
N GLN A 64 -3.44 7.66 23.65
CA GLN A 64 -1.98 7.63 23.43
C GLN A 64 -1.59 8.28 22.10
N VAL A 65 -2.39 8.11 21.06
CA VAL A 65 -2.20 8.80 19.78
C VAL A 65 -2.37 10.30 19.95
N LEU A 66 -3.42 10.74 20.66
CA LEU A 66 -3.69 12.16 20.90
C LEU A 66 -2.60 12.84 21.75
N LEU A 67 -2.09 12.15 22.77
CA LEU A 67 -0.94 12.61 23.56
C LEU A 67 0.30 12.77 22.67
N ALA A 68 0.57 11.82 21.78
CA ALA A 68 1.70 11.93 20.85
C ALA A 68 1.52 13.10 19.87
N LEU A 69 0.30 13.33 19.36
CA LEU A 69 -0.03 14.44 18.46
C LEU A 69 0.00 15.82 19.15
N SER A 70 -0.28 15.88 20.44
CA SER A 70 -0.24 17.13 21.21
C SER A 70 1.17 17.69 21.37
N GLY A 71 2.19 16.81 21.26
CA GLY A 71 3.59 17.16 21.47
C GLY A 71 3.85 17.74 22.87
N ASP A 72 4.95 18.49 23.01
CA ASP A 72 5.30 19.21 24.24
C ASP A 72 4.51 20.53 24.36
N GLY A 73 3.19 20.46 24.19
CA GLY A 73 2.29 21.62 24.22
C GLY A 73 2.18 22.41 22.91
N LYS A 74 2.89 22.00 21.86
CA LYS A 74 2.72 22.48 20.48
C LYS A 74 2.20 21.33 19.62
N PRO A 75 0.93 21.38 19.15
CA PRO A 75 0.37 20.34 18.30
C PRO A 75 1.22 20.11 17.06
N LEU A 76 1.47 18.83 16.76
CA LEU A 76 2.25 18.43 15.60
C LEU A 76 1.41 18.52 14.32
N PRO A 77 2.01 18.88 13.17
CA PRO A 77 1.36 18.71 11.88
C PRO A 77 1.11 17.22 11.62
N PHE A 78 -0.07 16.88 11.13
CA PHE A 78 -0.42 15.51 10.77
C PHE A 78 -1.25 15.48 9.50
N ALA A 79 -1.09 14.44 8.69
CA ALA A 79 -1.94 14.25 7.52
C ALA A 79 -3.09 13.30 7.82
N ILE A 80 -4.14 13.39 7.02
CA ILE A 80 -5.28 12.48 7.05
C ILE A 80 -5.23 11.58 5.83
N GLN A 81 -5.37 10.28 6.04
CA GLN A 81 -5.58 9.27 5.01
C GLN A 81 -6.96 8.64 5.21
N THR A 82 -7.72 8.46 4.13
CA THR A 82 -9.00 7.78 4.22
C THR A 82 -9.39 7.11 2.91
N ASP A 83 -10.22 6.08 3.02
CA ASP A 83 -10.86 5.42 1.89
C ASP A 83 -12.13 4.70 2.38
N ALA A 84 -12.94 4.19 1.47
CA ALA A 84 -14.15 3.45 1.77
C ALA A 84 -14.05 1.98 1.34
N SER A 85 -14.38 1.07 2.25
CA SER A 85 -14.53 -0.35 1.92
C SER A 85 -15.90 -0.88 2.36
N ASN A 86 -16.41 -1.87 1.64
CA ASN A 86 -17.67 -2.52 1.96
C ASN A 86 -17.40 -3.94 2.50
N LYS A 87 -18.04 -4.28 3.62
CA LYS A 87 -18.12 -5.65 4.15
C LYS A 87 -19.60 -6.05 4.19
N GLY A 88 -20.02 -6.88 3.23
CA GLY A 88 -21.44 -7.15 3.01
C GLY A 88 -22.20 -5.85 2.71
N ASN A 89 -23.21 -5.54 3.51
CA ASN A 89 -23.99 -4.30 3.41
C ASN A 89 -23.47 -3.16 4.31
N CYS A 90 -22.38 -3.39 5.05
CA CYS A 90 -21.79 -2.38 5.92
C CYS A 90 -20.68 -1.63 5.17
N LYS A 91 -20.82 -0.31 5.06
CA LYS A 91 -19.77 0.57 4.54
C LYS A 91 -18.91 1.07 5.70
N MET A 92 -17.60 0.93 5.57
CA MET A 92 -16.60 1.35 6.54
C MET A 92 -15.75 2.45 5.94
N PHE A 93 -15.41 3.44 6.77
CA PHE A 93 -14.67 4.64 6.36
C PHE A 93 -13.65 5.02 7.45
N PRO A 94 -12.53 4.29 7.55
CA PRO A 94 -11.49 4.61 8.51
C PRO A 94 -10.82 5.94 8.16
N ILE A 95 -10.49 6.70 9.20
CA ILE A 95 -9.68 7.91 9.12
C ILE A 95 -8.38 7.60 9.82
N ALA A 96 -7.29 7.49 9.07
CA ALA A 96 -5.95 7.36 9.62
C ALA A 96 -5.25 8.72 9.65
N VAL A 97 -4.38 8.91 10.64
CA VAL A 97 -3.49 10.05 10.77
C VAL A 97 -2.05 9.62 10.63
N GLN A 98 -1.28 10.38 9.86
CA GLN A 98 0.16 10.20 9.69
C GLN A 98 0.91 11.41 10.26
N PHE A 99 1.88 11.17 11.14
CA PHE A 99 2.68 12.24 11.75
C PHE A 99 4.07 11.73 12.14
N PHE A 100 5.00 12.65 12.35
CA PHE A 100 6.38 12.33 12.75
C PHE A 100 6.65 12.82 14.16
N THR A 101 7.38 12.03 14.94
CA THR A 101 7.90 12.42 16.26
C THR A 101 9.39 12.05 16.37
N PRO A 102 10.21 12.86 17.08
CA PRO A 102 11.59 12.48 17.37
C PRO A 102 11.72 11.15 18.10
N GLN A 103 10.74 10.79 18.94
CA GLN A 103 10.81 9.60 19.79
C GLN A 103 10.44 8.31 19.05
N ASN A 104 9.49 8.38 18.12
CA ASN A 104 8.93 7.19 17.46
C ASN A 104 9.13 7.15 15.94
N GLY A 105 9.64 8.21 15.32
CA GLY A 105 9.74 8.34 13.87
C GLY A 105 8.38 8.58 13.22
N LEU A 106 8.16 8.00 12.03
CA LEU A 106 6.89 8.10 11.32
C LEU A 106 5.84 7.17 11.92
N LEU A 107 4.70 7.72 12.30
CA LEU A 107 3.57 7.00 12.88
C LEU A 107 2.35 7.12 11.99
N ASN A 108 1.67 5.99 11.77
CA ASN A 108 0.32 5.94 11.21
C ASN A 108 -0.62 5.35 12.27
N LYS A 109 -1.73 6.03 12.55
CA LYS A 109 -2.68 5.65 13.62
C LYS A 109 -4.12 5.86 13.17
N ASN A 110 -5.07 5.11 13.70
CA ASN A 110 -6.50 5.23 13.35
C ASN A 110 -7.25 5.96 14.49
N PRO A 111 -7.71 7.22 14.31
CA PRO A 111 -8.54 7.90 15.31
C PRO A 111 -10.06 7.66 15.23
N ASP A 112 -10.67 7.35 14.07
CA ASP A 112 -12.15 7.20 13.95
C ASP A 112 -12.61 6.42 12.69
N GLU A 113 -13.86 5.91 12.68
CA GLU A 113 -14.49 5.12 11.60
C GLU A 113 -15.95 5.52 11.27
N SER A 114 -16.32 6.80 11.34
CA SER A 114 -17.73 7.23 11.19
C SER A 114 -18.24 7.26 9.72
N ALA A 115 -19.57 7.35 9.49
CA ALA A 115 -20.17 7.42 8.14
C ALA A 115 -21.33 8.44 8.04
N ASN A 116 -21.10 9.55 7.31
CA ASN A 116 -22.07 10.41 6.61
C ASN A 116 -21.32 11.63 6.03
N GLY A 117 -21.59 12.05 4.78
CA GLY A 117 -20.96 13.21 4.10
C GLY A 117 -19.46 13.39 4.38
N ILE A 118 -18.57 12.88 3.53
CA ILE A 118 -17.12 12.67 3.82
C ILE A 118 -16.45 13.85 4.54
N VAL A 119 -16.67 15.09 4.10
CA VAL A 119 -16.09 16.28 4.75
C VAL A 119 -16.58 16.45 6.19
N LYS A 120 -17.90 16.32 6.42
CA LYS A 120 -18.51 16.41 7.76
C LYS A 120 -18.07 15.25 8.64
N CYS A 121 -17.94 14.05 8.07
CA CYS A 121 -17.36 12.89 8.74
C CYS A 121 -15.98 13.24 9.28
N ILE A 122 -15.07 13.69 8.42
CA ILE A 122 -13.71 14.04 8.81
C ILE A 122 -13.69 15.15 9.87
N THR A 123 -14.41 16.26 9.68
CA THR A 123 -14.39 17.37 10.64
C THR A 123 -14.97 16.95 11.99
N ASN A 124 -16.09 16.25 12.02
CA ASN A 124 -16.69 15.79 13.27
C ASN A 124 -15.79 14.77 13.97
N SER A 125 -15.16 13.86 13.22
CA SER A 125 -14.22 12.87 13.75
C SER A 125 -13.04 13.55 14.45
N LEU A 126 -12.45 14.58 13.84
CA LEU A 126 -11.37 15.36 14.45
C LEU A 126 -11.85 16.10 15.70
N GLU A 127 -12.98 16.81 15.61
CA GLU A 127 -13.56 17.57 16.73
C GLU A 127 -13.87 16.68 17.94
N ASN A 128 -14.44 15.49 17.70
CA ASN A 128 -14.78 14.52 18.75
C ASN A 128 -13.57 14.05 19.55
N VAL A 129 -12.38 14.04 18.94
CA VAL A 129 -11.12 13.66 19.60
C VAL A 129 -10.25 14.87 19.96
N GLY A 130 -10.78 16.10 19.81
CA GLY A 130 -10.08 17.33 20.17
C GLY A 130 -8.97 17.76 19.22
N LEU A 131 -8.94 17.25 17.98
CA LEU A 131 -7.99 17.65 16.96
C LEU A 131 -8.55 18.79 16.09
N SER A 132 -7.69 19.73 15.71
CA SER A 132 -8.04 20.83 14.80
C SER A 132 -7.70 20.49 13.35
N LEU A 133 -8.59 20.86 12.43
CA LEU A 133 -8.32 20.83 10.98
C LEU A 133 -7.14 21.74 10.61
N ASP A 134 -6.86 22.79 11.38
CA ASP A 134 -5.75 23.74 11.12
C ASP A 134 -4.37 23.11 11.28
N ASN A 135 -4.28 21.96 11.94
CA ASN A 135 -3.05 21.19 12.11
C ASN A 135 -2.88 20.13 11.02
N VAL A 136 -3.84 20.00 10.09
CA VAL A 136 -3.84 18.97 9.06
C VAL A 136 -2.93 19.38 7.91
N SER A 137 -1.81 18.70 7.75
CA SER A 137 -0.81 19.01 6.73
C SER A 137 -1.24 18.63 5.31
N ALA A 138 -1.87 17.46 5.17
CA ALA A 138 -2.29 16.93 3.89
C ALA A 138 -3.53 16.05 4.03
N PHE A 139 -4.29 15.96 2.94
CA PHE A 139 -5.39 15.01 2.79
C PHE A 139 -5.08 14.01 1.69
N SER A 140 -5.17 12.71 2.00
CA SER A 140 -4.88 11.61 1.09
C SER A 140 -6.02 10.61 1.02
N ALA A 141 -6.39 10.25 -0.20
CA ALA A 141 -7.48 9.33 -0.51
C ALA A 141 -7.24 8.66 -1.87
N ASP A 142 -8.18 7.82 -2.30
CA ASP A 142 -8.22 7.39 -3.69
C ASP A 142 -8.37 8.60 -4.64
N ASN A 143 -7.85 8.50 -5.87
CA ASN A 143 -7.82 9.64 -6.79
C ASN A 143 -9.15 9.85 -7.53
N THR A 144 -10.28 9.46 -6.94
CA THR A 144 -11.60 9.65 -7.58
C THR A 144 -11.96 11.13 -7.65
N ASN A 145 -12.84 11.49 -8.60
CA ASN A 145 -13.33 12.87 -8.70
C ASN A 145 -14.02 13.35 -7.41
N VAL A 146 -14.65 12.46 -6.65
CA VAL A 146 -15.29 12.79 -5.37
C VAL A 146 -14.25 13.23 -4.35
N ASN A 147 -13.10 12.56 -4.28
CA ASN A 147 -12.07 12.84 -3.28
C ASN A 147 -11.10 13.94 -3.71
N CYS A 148 -10.67 13.92 -4.98
CA CYS A 148 -9.55 14.70 -5.49
C CYS A 148 -9.87 15.51 -6.77
N GLY A 149 -11.14 15.58 -7.17
CA GLY A 149 -11.58 16.34 -8.34
C GLY A 149 -11.32 17.85 -8.21
N VAL A 150 -11.21 18.52 -9.36
CA VAL A 150 -10.92 19.97 -9.46
C VAL A 150 -12.02 20.84 -8.86
N HIS A 151 -13.27 20.37 -8.90
CA HIS A 151 -14.44 21.09 -8.41
C HIS A 151 -15.28 20.19 -7.52
N ASN A 152 -15.73 20.73 -6.38
CA ASN A 152 -16.68 20.08 -5.47
C ASN A 152 -16.24 18.68 -5.04
N SER A 153 -14.95 18.55 -4.71
CA SER A 153 -14.35 17.36 -4.12
C SER A 153 -14.09 17.56 -2.63
N VAL A 154 -13.90 16.44 -1.91
CA VAL A 154 -13.52 16.44 -0.49
C VAL A 154 -12.29 17.31 -0.25
N TYR A 155 -11.25 17.15 -1.06
CA TYR A 155 -10.07 17.99 -0.97
C TYR A 155 -10.40 19.47 -1.13
N THR A 156 -11.12 19.86 -2.19
CA THR A 156 -11.43 21.29 -2.42
C THR A 156 -12.27 21.90 -1.31
N ASP A 157 -13.14 21.12 -0.67
CA ASP A 157 -13.98 21.59 0.42
C ASP A 157 -13.22 21.69 1.75
N LEU A 158 -12.29 20.77 2.02
CA LEU A 158 -11.37 20.88 3.16
C LEU A 158 -10.39 22.04 2.97
N HIS A 159 -9.86 22.22 1.76
CA HIS A 159 -8.91 23.28 1.43
C HIS A 159 -9.53 24.68 1.57
N LYS A 160 -10.83 24.84 1.29
CA LYS A 160 -11.57 26.09 1.59
C LYS A 160 -11.61 26.42 3.09
N LYS A 161 -11.52 25.41 3.96
CA LYS A 161 -11.51 25.57 5.42
C LYS A 161 -10.09 25.71 5.97
N HIS A 162 -9.10 25.16 5.28
CA HIS A 162 -7.69 25.20 5.64
C HIS A 162 -6.83 25.40 4.37
N GLU A 163 -6.47 26.65 4.08
CA GLU A 163 -5.79 27.03 2.82
C GLU A 163 -4.39 26.42 2.65
N ASN A 164 -3.75 26.00 3.75
CA ASN A 164 -2.43 25.35 3.70
C ASN A 164 -2.52 23.82 3.53
N LEU A 165 -3.73 23.25 3.43
CA LEU A 165 -3.93 21.81 3.24
C LEU A 165 -3.35 21.35 1.90
N LEU A 166 -2.43 20.38 1.93
CA LEU A 166 -1.88 19.78 0.73
C LEU A 166 -2.72 18.62 0.20
N GLN A 167 -2.74 18.45 -1.12
CA GLN A 167 -3.37 17.29 -1.76
C GLN A 167 -2.39 16.11 -1.83
N GLY A 168 -2.59 15.12 -0.97
CA GLY A 168 -1.82 13.87 -0.94
C GLY A 168 -2.41 12.79 -1.86
N ASN A 169 -2.34 12.99 -3.18
CA ASN A 169 -2.82 11.98 -4.14
C ASN A 169 -2.17 10.61 -3.89
N CYS A 170 -2.92 9.52 -4.03
CA CYS A 170 -2.36 8.18 -3.91
C CYS A 170 -1.57 7.80 -5.16
N CYS A 171 -0.24 7.83 -5.07
CA CYS A 171 0.62 7.50 -6.21
C CYS A 171 0.51 6.04 -6.66
N ALA A 172 0.21 5.11 -5.75
CA ALA A 172 -0.07 3.73 -6.13
C ALA A 172 -1.30 3.65 -7.06
N HIS A 173 -2.34 4.44 -6.81
CA HIS A 173 -3.51 4.54 -7.69
C HIS A 173 -3.18 5.20 -9.04
N ILE A 174 -2.33 6.22 -9.06
CA ILE A 174 -1.85 6.84 -10.31
C ILE A 174 -1.16 5.79 -11.18
N VAL A 175 -0.23 5.03 -10.60
CA VAL A 175 0.52 3.98 -11.32
C VAL A 175 -0.41 2.86 -11.79
N HIS A 176 -1.33 2.40 -10.93
CA HIS A 176 -2.34 1.41 -11.29
C HIS A 176 -3.16 1.89 -12.49
N ASN A 177 -3.73 3.09 -12.42
CA ASN A 177 -4.55 3.61 -13.50
C ASN A 177 -3.74 3.81 -14.79
N ALA A 178 -2.47 4.26 -14.71
CA ALA A 178 -1.60 4.36 -15.87
C ALA A 178 -1.47 3.03 -16.61
N VAL A 179 -1.24 1.94 -15.88
CA VAL A 179 -1.17 0.59 -16.45
C VAL A 179 -2.52 0.13 -16.99
N ARG A 180 -3.61 0.33 -16.24
CA ARG A 180 -4.95 -0.08 -16.67
C ARG A 180 -5.35 0.59 -17.99
N HIS A 181 -5.09 1.90 -18.10
CA HIS A 181 -5.30 2.64 -19.34
C HIS A 181 -4.38 2.17 -20.48
N ALA A 182 -3.14 1.80 -20.17
CA ALA A 182 -2.19 1.27 -21.14
C ALA A 182 -2.59 -0.13 -21.64
N LEU A 183 -3.06 -1.03 -20.77
CA LEU A 183 -3.55 -2.37 -21.14
C LEU A 183 -4.71 -2.30 -22.14
N ASN A 184 -5.58 -1.28 -22.03
CA ASN A 184 -6.66 -1.03 -22.98
C ASN A 184 -6.18 -0.63 -24.40
N LYS A 185 -4.87 -0.45 -24.61
CA LYS A 185 -4.27 -0.21 -25.93
C LYS A 185 -3.89 -1.50 -26.65
N LEU A 186 -3.93 -2.63 -25.96
CA LEU A 186 -3.60 -3.93 -26.52
C LEU A 186 -4.85 -4.60 -27.07
N SER A 187 -4.73 -5.25 -28.23
CA SER A 187 -5.82 -6.06 -28.80
C SER A 187 -6.01 -7.40 -28.06
N VAL A 188 -5.00 -7.85 -27.31
CA VAL A 188 -5.11 -9.00 -26.41
C VAL A 188 -5.43 -8.49 -25.01
N ASP A 189 -6.62 -8.83 -24.52
CA ASP A 189 -7.05 -8.54 -23.15
C ASP A 189 -6.36 -9.51 -22.16
N ILE A 190 -5.17 -9.12 -21.71
CA ILE A 190 -4.32 -9.91 -20.83
C ILE A 190 -4.98 -10.18 -19.48
N GLU A 191 -5.72 -9.22 -18.94
CA GLU A 191 -6.44 -9.39 -17.67
C GLU A 191 -7.51 -10.48 -17.81
N THR A 192 -8.29 -10.44 -18.89
CA THR A 192 -9.29 -11.47 -19.18
C THR A 192 -8.65 -12.84 -19.43
N VAL A 193 -7.52 -12.93 -20.15
CA VAL A 193 -6.81 -14.20 -20.36
C VAL A 193 -6.47 -14.85 -19.01
N VAL A 194 -5.82 -14.09 -18.11
CA VAL A 194 -5.43 -14.59 -16.78
C VAL A 194 -6.65 -15.04 -15.97
N LEU A 195 -7.71 -14.22 -15.93
CA LEU A 195 -8.93 -14.52 -15.17
C LEU A 195 -9.65 -15.77 -15.68
N LYS A 196 -9.77 -15.93 -17.01
CA LYS A 196 -10.47 -17.07 -17.63
C LYS A 196 -9.71 -18.37 -17.45
N VAL A 197 -8.39 -18.35 -17.65
CA VAL A 197 -7.54 -19.54 -17.45
C VAL A 197 -7.57 -19.96 -15.98
N TYR A 198 -7.35 -19.04 -15.04
CA TYR A 198 -7.42 -19.36 -13.61
C TYR A 198 -8.81 -19.88 -13.23
N GLY A 199 -9.88 -19.21 -13.63
CA GLY A 199 -11.26 -19.58 -13.34
C GLY A 199 -11.63 -20.99 -13.83
N PHE A 200 -11.11 -21.41 -14.98
CA PHE A 200 -11.35 -22.74 -15.52
C PHE A 200 -10.79 -23.86 -14.63
N PHE A 201 -9.57 -23.68 -14.13
CA PHE A 201 -8.88 -24.67 -13.28
C PHE A 201 -9.21 -24.53 -11.78
N SER A 202 -9.63 -23.36 -11.31
CA SER A 202 -9.91 -23.14 -9.88
C SER A 202 -11.14 -23.91 -9.39
N VAL A 203 -12.13 -24.10 -10.27
CA VAL A 203 -13.42 -24.72 -9.93
C VAL A 203 -13.43 -26.24 -9.95
N SER A 204 -12.38 -26.93 -10.42
CA SER A 204 -12.36 -28.39 -10.55
C SER A 204 -11.01 -28.99 -10.20
N ALA A 205 -11.00 -29.86 -9.18
CA ALA A 205 -9.83 -30.65 -8.84
C ALA A 205 -9.43 -31.57 -10.00
N LYS A 206 -10.40 -32.20 -10.67
CA LYS A 206 -10.16 -33.07 -11.84
C LYS A 206 -9.42 -32.33 -12.96
N ARG A 207 -9.85 -31.12 -13.32
CA ARG A 207 -9.15 -30.31 -14.36
C ARG A 207 -7.71 -30.00 -13.97
N ARG A 208 -7.43 -29.78 -12.68
CA ARG A 208 -6.05 -29.56 -12.20
C ARG A 208 -5.20 -30.83 -12.28
N GLU A 209 -5.75 -31.99 -11.93
CA GLU A 209 -5.01 -33.25 -12.07
C GLU A 209 -4.74 -33.58 -13.54
N ASN A 210 -5.74 -33.48 -14.40
CA ASN A 210 -5.56 -33.67 -15.84
C ASN A 210 -4.52 -32.70 -16.43
N LEU A 211 -4.51 -31.44 -15.98
CA LEU A 211 -3.48 -30.48 -16.40
C LEU A 211 -2.08 -30.94 -16.00
N LYS A 212 -1.87 -31.54 -14.82
CA LYS A 212 -0.54 -32.03 -14.39
C LYS A 212 0.01 -33.12 -15.30
N GLU A 213 -0.84 -33.91 -15.96
CA GLU A 213 -0.40 -34.93 -16.92
C GLU A 213 0.40 -34.29 -18.08
N PHE A 214 0.02 -33.08 -18.51
CA PHE A 214 0.76 -32.31 -19.53
C PHE A 214 2.13 -31.83 -19.04
N PHE A 215 2.29 -31.61 -17.74
CA PHE A 215 3.58 -31.24 -17.16
C PHE A 215 4.55 -32.42 -17.17
N VAL A 216 4.05 -33.63 -16.89
CA VAL A 216 4.82 -34.88 -17.01
C VAL A 216 5.17 -35.14 -18.48
N PHE A 217 4.21 -34.98 -19.38
CA PHE A 217 4.40 -35.20 -20.81
C PHE A 217 5.44 -34.25 -21.44
N LEU A 218 5.43 -32.97 -21.06
CA LEU A 218 6.33 -31.94 -21.59
C LEU A 218 7.67 -31.84 -20.83
N ASP A 219 7.89 -32.69 -19.81
CA ASP A 219 9.04 -32.63 -18.89
C ASP A 219 9.26 -31.23 -18.28
N VAL A 220 8.19 -30.62 -17.80
CA VAL A 220 8.20 -29.29 -17.15
C VAL A 220 7.69 -29.35 -15.72
N GLN A 221 8.26 -28.52 -14.85
CA GLN A 221 7.87 -28.50 -13.44
C GLN A 221 6.48 -27.88 -13.22
N TRP A 222 5.56 -28.63 -12.59
CA TRP A 222 4.26 -28.10 -12.18
C TRP A 222 4.39 -26.92 -11.23
N ARG A 223 3.66 -25.84 -11.53
CA ARG A 223 3.48 -24.70 -10.63
C ARG A 223 2.01 -24.33 -10.53
N LYS A 224 1.51 -24.15 -9.31
CA LYS A 224 0.11 -23.75 -9.06
C LYS A 224 -0.20 -22.44 -9.81
N ILE A 225 -1.25 -22.40 -10.62
CA ILE A 225 -1.72 -21.18 -11.30
C ILE A 225 -2.16 -20.17 -10.22
N LEU A 226 -1.73 -18.91 -10.37
CA LEU A 226 -2.04 -17.84 -9.42
C LEU A 226 -3.33 -17.12 -9.82
N GLN A 227 -4.09 -16.68 -8.81
CA GLN A 227 -5.26 -15.84 -8.99
C GLN A 227 -4.83 -14.38 -9.20
N HIS A 228 -5.40 -13.73 -10.20
CA HIS A 228 -5.43 -12.28 -10.27
C HIS A 228 -6.74 -11.75 -9.68
N VAL A 229 -6.64 -10.71 -8.85
CA VAL A 229 -7.78 -9.94 -8.33
C VAL A 229 -7.73 -8.56 -8.98
N THR A 230 -8.77 -8.20 -9.72
CA THR A 230 -8.82 -6.98 -10.54
C THR A 230 -8.70 -5.69 -9.70
N THR A 231 -9.15 -5.74 -8.44
CA THR A 231 -8.99 -4.62 -7.50
C THR A 231 -7.60 -4.55 -6.88
N ARG A 232 -6.77 -5.60 -7.00
CA ARG A 232 -5.40 -5.67 -6.46
C ARG A 232 -4.43 -5.96 -7.60
N TRP A 233 -4.12 -4.91 -8.36
CA TRP A 233 -3.28 -4.98 -9.55
C TRP A 233 -1.93 -5.70 -9.31
N LEU A 234 -1.34 -5.60 -8.11
CA LEU A 234 -0.09 -6.30 -7.76
C LEU A 234 -0.14 -7.82 -7.98
N SER A 235 -1.34 -8.41 -8.06
CA SER A 235 -1.52 -9.82 -8.39
C SER A 235 -1.38 -10.14 -9.89
N LEU A 236 -1.47 -9.16 -10.80
CA LEU A 236 -1.48 -9.38 -12.24
C LEU A 236 -0.12 -9.85 -12.76
N ASN A 237 0.96 -9.11 -12.49
CA ASN A 237 2.29 -9.47 -12.98
C ASN A 237 2.77 -10.85 -12.45
N PRO A 238 2.62 -11.18 -11.15
CA PRO A 238 2.87 -12.54 -10.66
C PRO A 238 2.01 -13.60 -11.33
N ALA A 239 0.74 -13.31 -11.63
CA ALA A 239 -0.14 -14.24 -12.32
C ALA A 239 0.28 -14.46 -13.79
N ILE A 240 0.67 -13.40 -14.51
CA ILE A 240 1.25 -13.48 -15.86
C ILE A 240 2.55 -14.30 -15.82
N SER A 241 3.49 -13.97 -14.93
CA SER A 241 4.73 -14.71 -14.71
C SER A 241 4.48 -16.21 -14.48
N ARG A 242 3.51 -16.54 -13.61
CA ARG A 242 3.16 -17.95 -13.35
C ARG A 242 2.51 -18.61 -14.56
N MET A 243 1.67 -17.88 -15.30
CA MET A 243 1.02 -18.40 -16.49
C MET A 243 2.03 -18.69 -17.59
N LEU A 244 3.01 -17.80 -17.80
CA LEU A 244 4.13 -18.00 -18.74
C LEU A 244 4.97 -19.24 -18.38
N GLN A 245 5.26 -19.46 -17.10
CA GLN A 245 5.96 -20.66 -16.62
C GLN A 245 5.21 -21.97 -16.92
N ASN A 246 3.88 -21.88 -17.05
CA ASN A 246 2.98 -23.00 -17.29
C ASN A 246 2.43 -23.01 -18.73
N TRP A 247 2.88 -22.10 -19.61
CA TRP A 247 2.14 -21.74 -20.83
C TRP A 247 2.00 -22.91 -21.80
N ALA A 248 3.10 -23.62 -22.07
CA ALA A 248 3.12 -24.78 -22.96
C ALA A 248 2.13 -25.86 -22.53
N ALA A 249 2.10 -26.19 -21.23
CA ALA A 249 1.18 -27.19 -20.68
C ALA A 249 -0.28 -26.70 -20.69
N ILE A 250 -0.52 -25.42 -20.37
CA ILE A 250 -1.86 -24.81 -20.41
C ILE A 250 -2.42 -24.82 -21.84
N LYS A 251 -1.62 -24.39 -22.82
CA LYS A 251 -2.00 -24.36 -24.24
C LYS A 251 -2.29 -25.77 -24.75
N SER A 252 -1.37 -26.72 -24.51
CA SER A 252 -1.52 -28.12 -24.91
C SER A 252 -2.79 -28.75 -24.31
N TYR A 253 -3.06 -28.49 -23.03
CA TYR A 253 -4.28 -28.95 -22.38
C TYR A 253 -5.53 -28.42 -23.09
N PHE A 254 -5.62 -27.11 -23.34
CA PHE A 254 -6.81 -26.54 -23.97
C PHE A 254 -7.00 -26.97 -25.43
N ILE A 255 -5.91 -27.24 -26.15
CA ILE A 255 -5.95 -27.85 -27.50
C ILE A 255 -6.48 -29.28 -27.40
N SER A 256 -5.95 -30.08 -26.46
CA SER A 256 -6.29 -31.50 -26.33
C SER A 256 -7.75 -31.79 -26.01
N ILE A 257 -8.41 -30.88 -25.28
CA ILE A 257 -9.83 -31.05 -24.93
C ILE A 257 -10.77 -30.60 -26.05
N GLY A 258 -10.25 -30.02 -27.14
CA GLY A 258 -11.01 -29.69 -28.36
C GLY A 258 -12.31 -28.94 -28.08
N ASP A 259 -13.43 -29.54 -28.50
CA ASP A 259 -14.78 -28.98 -28.37
C ASP A 259 -15.26 -28.83 -26.91
N ASP A 260 -14.67 -29.54 -25.95
CA ASP A 260 -14.96 -29.37 -24.52
C ASP A 260 -14.32 -28.08 -23.95
N CYS A 261 -13.42 -27.44 -24.70
CA CYS A 261 -12.87 -26.15 -24.31
C CYS A 261 -13.97 -25.06 -24.41
N PRO A 262 -14.25 -24.29 -23.32
CA PRO A 262 -15.24 -23.24 -23.37
C PRO A 262 -14.94 -22.22 -24.49
N LYS A 263 -15.94 -21.90 -25.32
CA LYS A 263 -15.81 -20.98 -26.46
C LYS A 263 -15.15 -19.64 -26.12
N GLN A 264 -15.39 -19.12 -24.91
CA GLN A 264 -14.75 -17.88 -24.48
C GLN A 264 -13.26 -18.04 -24.21
N ILE A 265 -12.82 -19.20 -23.71
CA ILE A 265 -11.40 -19.54 -23.52
C ILE A 265 -10.73 -19.72 -24.88
N GLN A 266 -11.35 -20.46 -25.80
CA GLN A 266 -10.86 -20.60 -27.18
C GLN A 266 -10.65 -19.22 -27.83
N LYS A 267 -11.61 -18.31 -27.67
CA LYS A 267 -11.54 -16.95 -28.21
C LYS A 267 -10.39 -16.12 -27.60
N VAL A 268 -10.26 -16.08 -26.28
CA VAL A 268 -9.24 -15.23 -25.62
C VAL A 268 -7.83 -15.78 -25.79
N LEU A 269 -7.68 -17.10 -25.90
CA LEU A 269 -6.40 -17.76 -26.18
C LEU A 269 -6.07 -17.84 -27.68
N LYS A 270 -6.98 -17.38 -28.55
CA LYS A 270 -6.86 -17.47 -30.02
C LYS A 270 -6.48 -18.89 -30.50
N LEU A 271 -7.06 -19.93 -29.91
CA LEU A 271 -6.78 -21.32 -30.29
C LEU A 271 -7.34 -21.60 -31.70
N ALA A 272 -6.51 -22.17 -32.59
CA ALA A 272 -6.97 -22.61 -33.91
C ALA A 272 -8.01 -23.72 -33.77
N LYS A 273 -9.01 -23.74 -34.64
CA LYS A 273 -10.20 -24.61 -34.50
C LYS A 273 -10.00 -26.07 -34.93
N TYR A 274 -8.90 -26.45 -35.57
CA TYR A 274 -8.72 -27.81 -36.07
C TYR A 274 -7.24 -28.19 -36.07
N ALA A 275 -6.93 -29.36 -35.50
CA ALA A 275 -5.60 -29.95 -35.39
C ALA A 275 -5.10 -30.61 -36.70
N ASP A 276 -5.67 -30.26 -37.86
CA ASP A 276 -5.38 -30.93 -39.14
C ASP A 276 -4.29 -30.25 -40.00
N THR A 277 -3.70 -29.15 -39.53
CA THR A 277 -2.54 -28.51 -40.17
C THR A 277 -1.44 -28.31 -39.14
N VAL A 278 -0.76 -29.40 -38.78
CA VAL A 278 0.20 -29.50 -37.66
C VAL A 278 1.60 -28.98 -38.03
N GLU A 279 1.84 -28.49 -39.25
CA GLU A 279 3.23 -28.26 -39.68
C GLU A 279 3.84 -26.90 -39.27
N ASP A 280 3.09 -25.94 -38.68
CA ASP A 280 3.67 -24.62 -38.32
C ASP A 280 3.06 -23.94 -37.06
N ASP A 281 2.35 -24.68 -36.20
CA ASP A 281 1.53 -24.12 -35.10
C ASP A 281 2.32 -23.58 -33.87
N ASP A 282 3.64 -23.80 -33.86
CA ASP A 282 4.56 -23.27 -32.83
C ASP A 282 5.00 -21.82 -33.09
N LEU A 283 4.77 -21.29 -34.29
CA LEU A 283 5.25 -19.97 -34.69
C LEU A 283 4.30 -18.81 -34.33
N GLN A 284 2.97 -19.01 -34.31
CA GLN A 284 2.03 -17.87 -34.27
C GLN A 284 1.31 -17.65 -32.93
N ASP A 285 2.02 -17.76 -31.80
CA ASP A 285 1.40 -17.53 -30.47
C ASP A 285 1.34 -16.04 -30.09
N THR A 286 0.39 -15.34 -30.69
CA THR A 286 0.15 -13.92 -30.41
C THR A 286 -0.15 -13.66 -28.93
N VAL A 287 -0.83 -14.59 -28.24
CA VAL A 287 -1.19 -14.37 -26.82
C VAL A 287 0.05 -14.48 -25.94
N GLU A 288 0.94 -15.45 -26.20
CA GLU A 288 2.22 -15.57 -25.51
C GLU A 288 3.09 -14.32 -25.70
N VAL A 289 3.16 -13.78 -26.92
CA VAL A 289 3.92 -12.55 -27.22
C VAL A 289 3.44 -11.39 -26.35
N TYR A 290 2.12 -11.20 -26.22
CA TYR A 290 1.58 -10.11 -25.41
C TYR A 290 1.77 -10.37 -23.90
N LEU A 291 1.69 -11.62 -23.46
CA LEU A 291 2.00 -12.01 -22.08
C LEU A 291 3.46 -11.73 -21.73
N LEU A 292 4.39 -12.04 -22.62
CA LEU A 292 5.82 -11.76 -22.46
C LEU A 292 6.09 -10.25 -22.43
N PHE A 293 5.47 -9.50 -23.34
CA PHE A 293 5.56 -8.03 -23.36
C PHE A 293 5.06 -7.45 -22.04
N CYS A 294 3.87 -7.83 -21.60
CA CYS A 294 3.31 -7.39 -20.33
C CYS A 294 4.21 -7.80 -19.18
N ASN A 295 4.63 -9.06 -19.06
CA ASN A 295 5.50 -9.51 -17.96
C ASN A 295 6.80 -8.70 -17.83
N ASN A 296 7.42 -8.36 -18.95
CA ASN A 296 8.64 -7.54 -18.97
C ASN A 296 8.36 -6.07 -18.59
N ASN A 297 7.24 -5.53 -19.08
CA ASN A 297 6.94 -4.10 -18.93
C ASN A 297 6.23 -3.75 -17.63
N LEU A 298 5.44 -4.69 -17.11
CA LEU A 298 4.71 -4.66 -15.85
C LEU A 298 5.59 -5.01 -14.64
N ASN A 299 6.89 -5.22 -14.83
CA ASN A 299 7.88 -5.30 -13.75
C ASN A 299 8.11 -3.93 -13.06
N ILE A 300 7.03 -3.20 -12.81
CA ILE A 300 6.91 -2.00 -12.00
C ILE A 300 6.59 -2.36 -10.54
N GLU A 301 6.50 -3.65 -10.24
CA GLU A 301 6.24 -4.20 -8.91
C GLU A 301 7.22 -3.65 -7.87
N GLU A 302 8.48 -3.41 -8.23
CA GLU A 302 9.46 -2.77 -7.35
C GLU A 302 9.04 -1.34 -6.96
N ALA A 303 8.55 -0.54 -7.91
CA ALA A 303 8.08 0.81 -7.63
C ALA A 303 6.84 0.78 -6.74
N ILE A 304 5.90 -0.11 -7.01
CA ILE A 304 4.64 -0.19 -6.24
C ILE A 304 4.88 -0.76 -4.85
N LYS A 305 5.71 -1.80 -4.71
CA LYS A 305 6.15 -2.31 -3.40
C LYS A 305 6.84 -1.26 -2.57
N LYS A 306 7.54 -0.30 -3.19
CA LYS A 306 8.07 0.87 -2.49
C LYS A 306 6.92 1.79 -2.08
N LEU A 307 6.07 2.20 -3.02
CA LEU A 307 4.92 3.09 -2.78
C LEU A 307 3.96 2.59 -1.69
N GLU A 308 3.76 1.29 -1.55
CA GLU A 308 2.84 0.68 -0.58
C GLU A 308 3.44 0.47 0.81
N ARG A 309 4.73 0.78 1.04
CA ARG A 309 5.29 0.68 2.41
C ARG A 309 4.73 1.78 3.30
N ASN A 310 4.46 1.42 4.55
CA ASN A 310 3.99 2.34 5.59
C ASN A 310 5.02 3.43 5.97
N ASP A 311 6.30 3.23 5.62
CA ASP A 311 7.40 4.15 5.93
C ASP A 311 7.88 4.99 4.74
N THR A 312 7.21 4.90 3.59
CA THR A 312 7.60 5.70 2.41
C THR A 312 7.22 7.14 2.57
N THR A 313 8.20 8.01 2.41
CA THR A 313 8.05 9.46 2.62
C THR A 313 7.74 10.21 1.32
N ALA A 314 7.14 11.39 1.43
CA ALA A 314 6.88 12.26 0.27
C ALA A 314 8.14 12.60 -0.55
N PRO A 315 9.34 12.79 0.05
CA PRO A 315 10.57 12.95 -0.74
C PRO A 315 11.00 11.70 -1.53
N GLU A 316 10.84 10.50 -0.96
CA GLU A 316 11.19 9.23 -1.63
C GLU A 316 10.22 8.86 -2.77
N LEU A 317 8.98 9.33 -2.66
CA LEU A 317 7.92 9.18 -3.66
C LEU A 317 8.35 9.72 -5.02
N TYR A 318 8.85 10.96 -5.05
CA TYR A 318 9.27 11.61 -6.28
C TYR A 318 10.34 10.78 -7.01
N ARG A 319 11.34 10.30 -6.29
CA ARG A 319 12.40 9.45 -6.85
C ARG A 319 11.85 8.16 -7.43
N SER A 320 10.91 7.52 -6.72
CA SER A 320 10.28 6.27 -7.16
C SER A 320 9.46 6.48 -8.44
N MET A 321 8.63 7.52 -8.47
CA MET A 321 7.83 7.89 -9.64
C MET A 321 8.72 8.28 -10.82
N LYS A 322 9.77 9.07 -10.57
CA LYS A 322 10.72 9.52 -11.59
C LYS A 322 11.49 8.35 -12.18
N CYS A 323 12.01 7.45 -11.35
CA CYS A 323 12.67 6.22 -11.80
C CYS A 323 11.73 5.33 -12.64
N LEU A 324 10.47 5.21 -12.25
CA LEU A 324 9.46 4.50 -13.04
C LEU A 324 9.27 5.15 -14.41
N LYS A 325 9.05 6.46 -14.44
CA LYS A 325 8.89 7.23 -15.69
C LYS A 325 10.13 7.11 -16.57
N ASP A 326 11.32 7.22 -16.01
CA ASP A 326 12.58 7.14 -16.75
C ASP A 326 12.79 5.73 -17.32
N LYS A 327 12.46 4.66 -16.58
CA LYS A 327 12.46 3.28 -17.11
C LYS A 327 11.48 3.10 -18.27
N LEU A 328 10.28 3.70 -18.20
CA LEU A 328 9.30 3.66 -19.29
C LEU A 328 9.76 4.49 -20.49
N ASN A 329 10.34 5.67 -20.26
CA ASN A 329 10.90 6.52 -21.30
C ASN A 329 12.10 5.87 -21.97
N GLN A 330 13.02 5.23 -21.24
CA GLN A 330 14.14 4.50 -21.84
C GLN A 330 13.64 3.44 -22.83
N ARG A 331 12.66 2.63 -22.41
CA ARG A 331 12.01 1.63 -23.26
C ARG A 331 11.28 2.22 -24.48
N LYS A 332 10.85 3.49 -24.39
CA LYS A 332 10.26 4.26 -25.50
C LYS A 332 11.34 4.94 -26.36
N GLU A 333 12.43 5.43 -25.79
CA GLU A 333 13.48 6.22 -26.45
C GLU A 333 14.50 5.38 -27.18
N ASP A 334 14.69 4.12 -26.79
CA ASP A 334 15.29 3.08 -27.63
C ASP A 334 14.58 2.98 -29.01
N GLU A 335 13.38 3.57 -29.15
CA GLU A 335 12.65 3.72 -30.41
C GLU A 335 12.84 5.08 -31.12
N TYR A 336 13.15 6.17 -30.40
CA TYR A 336 13.11 7.56 -30.92
C TYR A 336 14.44 8.03 -31.56
N TYR A 337 15.56 7.34 -31.34
CA TYR A 337 16.85 7.62 -31.99
C TYR A 337 16.93 7.22 -33.48
N LYS A 338 15.81 7.33 -34.21
CA LYS A 338 15.69 7.10 -35.66
C LYS A 338 16.16 8.29 -36.53
N LEU A 339 16.47 9.46 -35.95
CA LEU A 339 16.86 10.65 -36.74
C LEU A 339 18.37 10.79 -37.01
N ASN A 340 19.26 10.14 -36.26
CA ASN A 340 20.72 10.35 -36.34
C ASN A 340 21.57 9.06 -36.48
N GLN A 341 21.20 8.18 -37.41
CA GLN A 341 22.08 7.11 -37.96
C GLN A 341 22.78 6.13 -36.98
N ARG A 342 22.10 5.62 -35.95
CA ARG A 342 22.45 4.32 -35.35
C ARG A 342 21.19 3.47 -35.16
N LYS A 343 21.12 2.33 -35.84
CA LYS A 343 20.11 1.29 -35.60
C LYS A 343 20.50 0.56 -34.32
N GLU A 344 19.91 0.92 -33.18
CA GLU A 344 19.95 0.06 -31.99
C GLU A 344 18.51 -0.29 -31.59
N ASP A 345 18.37 -1.46 -30.97
CA ASP A 345 17.21 -2.37 -31.04
C ASP A 345 15.89 -1.86 -30.41
N GLU A 346 14.76 -1.99 -31.12
CA GLU A 346 13.41 -1.90 -30.52
C GLU A 346 13.29 -2.98 -29.41
N TYR A 347 13.30 -2.57 -28.14
CA TYR A 347 13.33 -3.49 -26.99
C TYR A 347 11.96 -3.63 -26.33
N TYR A 348 11.22 -4.67 -26.72
CA TYR A 348 9.95 -5.08 -26.10
C TYR A 348 10.14 -6.18 -25.03
N GLY A 349 11.40 -6.51 -24.70
CA GLY A 349 11.81 -7.69 -23.96
C GLY A 349 12.46 -8.73 -24.88
N TYR A 350 13.53 -9.38 -24.41
CA TYR A 350 14.29 -10.34 -25.22
C TYR A 350 13.43 -11.51 -25.71
N LEU A 351 12.71 -12.17 -24.80
CA LEU A 351 11.81 -13.27 -25.12
C LEU A 351 10.65 -12.82 -26.00
N THR A 352 10.11 -11.62 -25.77
CA THR A 352 9.08 -11.02 -26.63
C THR A 352 9.60 -10.90 -28.06
N LYS A 353 10.79 -10.32 -28.27
CA LYS A 353 11.40 -10.16 -29.60
C LYS A 353 11.65 -11.51 -30.29
N GLN A 354 12.10 -12.52 -29.54
CA GLN A 354 12.26 -13.87 -30.06
C GLN A 354 10.94 -14.48 -30.51
N LYS A 355 9.88 -14.40 -29.69
CA LYS A 355 8.57 -14.97 -30.03
C LYS A 355 7.86 -14.20 -31.15
N MET A 356 8.14 -12.90 -31.29
CA MET A 356 7.63 -12.09 -32.40
C MET A 356 8.15 -12.54 -33.78
N THR A 357 9.28 -13.27 -33.88
CA THR A 357 9.77 -13.75 -35.18
C THR A 357 8.88 -14.82 -35.81
N GLY A 358 8.02 -15.46 -35.02
CA GLY A 358 7.02 -16.41 -35.53
C GLY A 358 5.68 -15.79 -35.90
N LEU A 359 5.44 -14.52 -35.57
CA LEU A 359 4.22 -13.82 -36.00
C LEU A 359 4.29 -13.49 -37.50
N SER A 360 3.12 -13.42 -38.15
CA SER A 360 3.05 -12.87 -39.50
C SER A 360 3.54 -11.41 -39.52
N PRO A 361 4.08 -10.90 -40.64
CA PRO A 361 4.52 -9.50 -40.71
C PRO A 361 3.46 -8.48 -40.26
N MET A 362 2.19 -8.72 -40.63
CA MET A 362 1.07 -7.86 -40.27
C MET A 362 0.78 -7.88 -38.76
N GLU A 363 0.82 -9.05 -38.11
CA GLU A 363 0.61 -9.16 -36.67
C GLU A 363 1.79 -8.62 -35.88
N ALA A 364 3.02 -8.86 -36.34
CA ALA A 364 4.22 -8.31 -35.73
C ALA A 364 4.18 -6.77 -35.76
N ASP A 365 3.82 -6.16 -36.89
CA ASP A 365 3.70 -4.71 -37.02
C ASP A 365 2.55 -4.14 -36.18
N THR A 366 1.43 -4.87 -36.09
CA THR A 366 0.31 -4.51 -35.20
C THR A 366 0.75 -4.53 -33.74
N ALA A 367 1.41 -5.60 -33.29
CA ALA A 367 1.92 -5.73 -31.93
C ALA A 367 2.91 -4.62 -31.57
N LYS A 368 3.87 -4.29 -32.47
CA LYS A 368 4.80 -3.17 -32.26
C LYS A 368 4.07 -1.84 -32.04
N LYS A 369 3.07 -1.54 -32.89
CA LYS A 369 2.27 -0.32 -32.77
C LYS A 369 1.52 -0.28 -31.43
N GLU A 370 0.88 -1.37 -31.03
CA GLU A 370 0.15 -1.46 -29.77
C GLU A 370 1.07 -1.36 -28.55
N PHE A 371 2.25 -1.98 -28.59
CA PHE A 371 3.26 -1.89 -27.53
C PHE A 371 3.77 -0.46 -27.34
N LYS A 372 3.95 0.27 -28.44
CA LYS A 372 4.27 1.70 -28.40
C LYS A 372 3.13 2.53 -27.81
N GLU A 373 1.90 2.28 -28.24
CA GLU A 373 0.72 2.96 -27.71
C GLU A 373 0.54 2.68 -26.21
N PHE A 374 0.82 1.46 -25.76
CA PHE A 374 0.86 1.08 -24.35
C PHE A 374 1.85 1.96 -23.56
N LEU A 375 3.12 2.00 -23.98
CA LEU A 375 4.16 2.76 -23.28
C LEU A 375 3.85 4.26 -23.24
N ASN A 376 3.43 4.82 -24.38
CA ASN A 376 3.02 6.22 -24.47
C ASN A 376 1.82 6.53 -23.58
N CYS A 377 0.80 5.68 -23.59
CA CYS A 377 -0.39 5.86 -22.76
C CYS A 377 -0.02 5.86 -21.26
N ALA A 378 0.86 4.95 -20.83
CA ALA A 378 1.33 4.91 -19.45
C ALA A 378 2.08 6.20 -19.08
N ILE A 379 3.04 6.64 -19.89
CA ILE A 379 3.84 7.86 -19.63
C ILE A 379 2.96 9.11 -19.58
N VAL A 380 2.08 9.29 -20.57
CA VAL A 380 1.16 10.44 -20.64
C VAL A 380 0.23 10.45 -19.43
N TYR A 381 -0.22 9.28 -18.97
CA TYR A 381 -1.04 9.20 -17.76
C TYR A 381 -0.26 9.62 -16.52
N LEU A 382 0.98 9.13 -16.35
CA LEU A 382 1.85 9.56 -15.24
C LEU A 382 2.07 11.08 -15.26
N ASP A 383 2.38 11.66 -16.43
CA ASP A 383 2.62 13.10 -16.58
C ASP A 383 1.39 13.96 -16.30
N LYS A 384 0.21 13.44 -16.60
CA LYS A 384 -1.04 14.14 -16.32
C LYS A 384 -1.35 14.19 -14.82
N TRP A 385 -1.01 13.14 -14.08
CA TRP A 385 -1.49 12.96 -12.71
C TRP A 385 -0.40 13.09 -11.63
N PHE A 386 0.87 13.18 -12.02
CA PHE A 386 2.00 13.39 -11.12
C PHE A 386 2.90 14.53 -11.63
N ASN A 387 3.26 15.47 -10.74
CA ASN A 387 4.15 16.57 -11.09
C ASN A 387 5.62 16.15 -11.03
N PHE A 388 6.25 16.01 -12.20
CA PHE A 388 7.67 15.67 -12.35
C PHE A 388 8.61 16.87 -12.45
N SER A 389 8.13 18.10 -12.26
CA SER A 389 8.94 19.31 -12.47
C SER A 389 9.72 19.73 -11.22
N GLU A 390 9.25 19.35 -10.03
CA GLU A 390 9.73 19.97 -8.79
C GLU A 390 9.76 18.97 -7.61
N PRO A 391 10.91 18.32 -7.33
CA PRO A 391 11.08 17.44 -6.18
C PRO A 391 11.02 18.20 -4.84
N LEU A 392 10.67 17.49 -3.77
CA LEU A 392 11.04 17.89 -2.40
C LEU A 392 12.43 17.31 -2.13
N SER A 393 13.48 18.14 -2.13
CA SER A 393 14.90 17.74 -2.05
C SER A 393 15.36 17.19 -0.67
N LEU A 394 14.45 16.63 0.14
CA LEU A 394 14.72 16.22 1.53
C LEU A 394 14.91 14.69 1.71
N HIS A 395 15.12 13.95 0.62
CA HIS A 395 15.15 12.49 0.62
C HIS A 395 16.49 11.88 1.09
N THR A 396 17.57 12.65 1.19
CA THR A 396 18.88 12.19 1.65
C THR A 396 19.45 13.18 2.65
N ALA A 397 19.26 12.91 3.95
CA ALA A 397 19.78 13.73 5.04
C ALA A 397 21.26 14.12 4.85
N SER A 398 22.07 13.19 4.31
CA SER A 398 23.50 13.34 3.99
C SER A 398 23.87 14.48 3.02
N GLN A 399 22.93 14.97 2.21
CA GLN A 399 23.20 15.91 1.12
C GLN A 399 22.38 17.19 1.21
N ILE A 400 21.60 17.37 2.28
CA ILE A 400 20.72 18.53 2.41
C ILE A 400 21.56 19.77 2.70
N SER A 401 21.27 20.84 1.97
CA SER A 401 21.74 22.19 2.22
C SER A 401 20.67 23.05 2.91
N TYR A 402 21.08 24.17 3.51
CA TYR A 402 20.12 25.14 4.03
C TYR A 402 19.19 25.65 2.92
N THR A 403 19.73 25.88 1.72
CA THR A 403 18.97 26.30 0.54
C THR A 403 17.88 25.28 0.17
N ASP A 404 18.14 23.98 0.34
CA ASP A 404 17.10 22.96 0.11
C ASP A 404 15.95 23.10 1.11
N MET A 405 16.25 23.33 2.39
CA MET A 405 15.23 23.56 3.43
C MET A 405 14.47 24.86 3.18
N GLU A 406 15.17 25.94 2.82
CA GLU A 406 14.57 27.22 2.48
C GLU A 406 13.62 27.10 1.29
N ASN A 407 14.03 26.42 0.21
CA ASN A 407 13.19 26.17 -0.96
C ASN A 407 11.91 25.42 -0.58
N VAL A 408 12.00 24.42 0.30
CA VAL A 408 10.84 23.67 0.79
C VAL A 408 9.91 24.56 1.61
N VAL A 409 10.45 25.35 2.54
CA VAL A 409 9.69 26.27 3.39
C VAL A 409 8.94 27.32 2.56
N GLN A 410 9.62 27.94 1.58
CA GLN A 410 9.02 28.94 0.70
C GLN A 410 7.93 28.31 -0.18
N ARG A 411 8.23 27.17 -0.81
CA ARG A 411 7.30 26.48 -1.72
C ARG A 411 6.03 26.04 -1.03
N LEU A 412 6.14 25.54 0.19
CA LEU A 412 5.02 25.04 0.98
C LEU A 412 4.41 26.13 1.89
N ASN A 413 4.88 27.37 1.78
CA ASN A 413 4.44 28.55 2.55
C ASN A 413 4.40 28.29 4.08
N LEU A 414 5.43 27.64 4.62
CA LEU A 414 5.40 27.12 5.99
C LEU A 414 5.71 28.15 7.08
N ILE A 415 6.29 29.30 6.73
CA ILE A 415 6.79 30.29 7.69
C ILE A 415 5.69 30.71 8.67
N LYS A 416 4.55 31.18 8.14
CA LYS A 416 3.45 31.70 8.97
C LYS A 416 2.77 30.59 9.77
N TRP A 417 2.62 29.41 9.17
CA TRP A 417 1.82 28.34 9.74
C TRP A 417 2.57 27.57 10.84
N LEU A 418 3.85 27.28 10.63
CA LEU A 418 4.70 26.63 11.63
C LEU A 418 5.36 27.62 12.60
N GLN A 419 5.21 28.93 12.37
CA GLN A 419 5.85 30.03 13.09
C GLN A 419 7.38 29.91 13.08
N LEU A 420 7.95 29.73 11.88
CA LEU A 420 9.38 29.48 11.70
C LEU A 420 10.20 30.76 11.78
N HIS A 421 11.40 30.65 12.37
CA HIS A 421 12.43 31.68 12.32
C HIS A 421 13.57 31.22 11.40
N MET A 422 13.61 31.76 10.18
CA MET A 422 14.57 31.30 9.15
C MET A 422 16.03 31.53 9.54
N ASP A 423 16.33 32.65 10.18
CA ASP A 423 17.69 32.96 10.68
C ASP A 423 18.10 31.94 11.76
N ASN A 424 17.20 31.63 12.70
CA ASN A 424 17.47 30.60 13.70
C ASN A 424 17.66 29.22 13.06
N MET A 425 16.88 28.89 12.01
CA MET A 425 17.06 27.63 11.27
C MET A 425 18.41 27.58 10.53
N TYR A 426 18.91 28.72 10.04
CA TYR A 426 20.25 28.81 9.49
C TYR A 426 21.31 28.53 10.56
N ASP A 427 21.13 29.09 11.76
CA ASP A 427 22.02 28.87 12.91
C ASP A 427 21.95 27.43 13.47
N GLU A 428 20.84 26.72 13.26
CA GLU A 428 20.68 25.28 13.56
C GLU A 428 21.51 24.39 12.62
N PHE A 429 21.77 24.86 11.39
CA PHE A 429 22.33 24.03 10.31
C PHE A 429 23.76 23.51 10.56
N PRO A 430 24.70 24.28 11.16
CA PRO A 430 26.01 23.78 11.54
C PRO A 430 25.94 22.60 12.51
N ALA A 431 25.06 22.67 13.53
CA ALA A 431 24.88 21.59 14.50
C ALA A 431 24.31 20.34 13.82
N PHE A 432 23.33 20.51 12.93
CA PHE A 432 22.80 19.42 12.10
C PHE A 432 23.90 18.73 11.28
N LYS A 433 24.75 19.49 10.56
CA LYS A 433 25.85 18.92 9.76
C LYS A 433 26.84 18.14 10.60
N GLN A 434 27.13 18.60 11.81
CA GLN A 434 28.04 17.90 12.72
C GLN A 434 27.46 16.56 13.16
N ILE A 435 26.19 16.53 13.56
CA ILE A 435 25.49 15.29 13.95
C ILE A 435 25.48 14.30 12.79
N LEU A 436 25.13 14.78 11.59
CA LEU A 436 25.10 13.98 10.38
C LEU A 436 26.44 13.33 10.06
N HIS A 437 27.53 14.09 10.15
CA HIS A 437 28.88 13.59 9.91
C HIS A 437 29.31 12.49 10.91
N GLU A 438 28.88 12.58 12.17
CA GLU A 438 29.14 11.53 13.17
C GLU A 438 28.25 10.29 12.93
N LEU A 439 26.99 10.48 12.55
CA LEU A 439 26.08 9.38 12.24
C LEU A 439 26.44 8.62 10.96
N GLU A 440 27.01 9.28 9.94
CA GLU A 440 27.46 8.63 8.70
C GLU A 440 28.61 7.64 8.92
N LYS A 441 29.38 7.80 9.99
CA LYS A 441 30.46 6.88 10.37
C LYS A 441 29.93 5.63 11.09
N ALA A 442 28.70 5.65 11.58
CA ALA A 442 28.08 4.53 12.27
C ALA A 442 27.52 3.51 11.27
N GLU A 443 27.60 2.21 11.59
CA GLU A 443 27.01 1.13 10.77
C GLU A 443 25.48 1.29 10.58
N ASP A 444 24.83 2.03 11.49
CA ASP A 444 23.38 2.28 11.55
C ASP A 444 22.83 3.18 10.41
N TRP A 445 23.68 3.78 9.56
CA TRP A 445 23.24 4.66 8.47
C TRP A 445 22.53 3.94 7.29
N LYS A 446 22.28 2.63 7.41
CA LYS A 446 21.53 1.81 6.43
C LYS A 446 20.01 1.75 6.69
N GLN A 447 19.49 2.53 7.63
CA GLN A 447 18.06 2.57 7.99
C GLN A 447 17.20 3.38 6.99
N SER A 448 15.87 3.33 7.14
CA SER A 448 14.93 4.10 6.32
C SER A 448 15.03 5.61 6.59
N THR A 449 14.55 6.45 5.65
CA THR A 449 14.62 7.91 5.78
C THR A 449 13.99 8.44 7.08
N PRO A 450 12.79 8.00 7.51
CA PRO A 450 12.23 8.42 8.80
C PRO A 450 13.10 8.05 10.00
N LEU A 451 13.74 6.87 9.98
CA LEU A 451 14.60 6.43 11.08
C LEU A 451 15.91 7.23 11.15
N LYS A 452 16.48 7.59 10.00
CA LYS A 452 17.64 8.51 9.96
C LYS A 452 17.32 9.85 10.62
N TRP A 453 16.18 10.43 10.27
CA TRP A 453 15.72 11.68 10.89
C TRP A 453 15.44 11.52 12.38
N LYS A 454 14.83 10.39 12.77
CA LYS A 454 14.65 10.03 14.18
C LYS A 454 16.00 10.07 14.92
N THR A 455 17.01 9.37 14.43
CA THR A 455 18.35 9.34 15.05
C THR A 455 19.00 10.72 15.11
N VAL A 456 18.83 11.56 14.09
CA VAL A 456 19.32 12.95 14.10
C VAL A 456 18.68 13.75 15.25
N PHE A 457 17.36 13.66 15.43
CA PHE A 457 16.65 14.42 16.45
C PHE A 457 16.74 13.80 17.85
N GLU A 458 17.01 12.49 17.97
CA GLU A 458 17.36 11.87 19.26
C GLU A 458 18.75 12.32 19.75
N ALA A 459 19.63 12.73 18.84
CA ALA A 459 20.97 13.19 19.18
C ALA A 459 21.00 14.65 19.67
N THR A 460 19.92 15.42 19.51
CA THR A 460 19.89 16.83 19.93
C THR A 460 18.49 17.42 20.09
N ASP A 461 18.34 18.31 21.08
CA ASP A 461 17.16 19.17 21.24
C ASP A 461 17.35 20.56 20.58
N THR A 462 18.51 20.82 19.96
CA THR A 462 18.90 22.16 19.47
C THR A 462 18.46 22.45 18.04
N LEU A 463 17.55 21.66 17.44
CA LEU A 463 17.11 21.82 16.04
C LEU A 463 15.58 22.04 15.90
N PRO A 464 14.94 22.94 16.68
CA PRO A 464 13.48 23.05 16.73
C PRO A 464 12.84 23.54 15.42
N ASN A 465 13.47 24.44 14.66
CA ASN A 465 12.92 24.91 13.39
C ASN A 465 13.05 23.83 12.31
N MET A 466 14.21 23.17 12.22
CA MET A 466 14.42 22.04 11.31
C MET A 466 13.46 20.89 11.61
N LEU A 467 13.28 20.56 12.89
CA LEU A 467 12.32 19.54 13.33
C LEU A 467 10.89 19.90 12.91
N SER A 468 10.49 21.16 13.05
CA SER A 468 9.15 21.62 12.65
C SER A 468 8.91 21.41 11.14
N VAL A 469 9.87 21.82 10.30
CA VAL A 469 9.79 21.64 8.84
C VAL A 469 9.75 20.17 8.46
N LEU A 470 10.63 19.36 9.05
CA LEU A 470 10.71 17.94 8.73
C LEU A 470 9.52 17.15 9.24
N SER A 471 9.00 17.48 10.41
CA SER A 471 7.77 16.87 10.94
C SER A 471 6.60 17.11 10.00
N PHE A 472 6.50 18.32 9.44
CA PHE A 472 5.51 18.60 8.40
C PHE A 472 5.73 17.75 7.15
N VAL A 473 6.92 17.78 6.56
CA VAL A 473 7.19 17.08 5.29
C VAL A 473 7.00 15.56 5.44
N LEU A 474 7.42 14.98 6.56
CA LEU A 474 7.28 13.55 6.84
C LEU A 474 5.84 13.16 7.20
N SER A 475 5.03 14.10 7.73
CA SER A 475 3.60 13.84 7.93
C SER A 475 2.85 13.64 6.62
N ILE A 476 3.35 14.17 5.49
CA ILE A 476 2.70 14.04 4.17
C ILE A 476 2.78 12.57 3.70
N PRO A 477 1.64 11.92 3.47
CA PRO A 477 1.59 10.51 3.08
C PRO A 477 2.00 10.36 1.62
N ALA A 478 2.81 9.34 1.33
CA ALA A 478 3.15 8.99 -0.05
C ALA A 478 2.00 8.24 -0.76
N THR A 479 1.23 7.45 -0.01
CA THR A 479 0.07 6.68 -0.49
C THR A 479 -0.95 6.51 0.64
N ILE A 480 -2.11 5.93 0.32
CA ILE A 480 -3.08 5.44 1.32
C ILE A 480 -2.80 3.98 1.74
N GLY A 481 -1.57 3.48 1.56
CA GLY A 481 -1.22 2.08 1.86
C GLY A 481 -1.54 1.65 3.29
N TYR A 482 -1.44 2.56 4.26
CA TYR A 482 -1.84 2.28 5.63
C TYR A 482 -3.36 2.04 5.77
N VAL A 483 -4.21 2.79 5.05
CA VAL A 483 -5.66 2.57 5.06
C VAL A 483 -6.02 1.22 4.43
N GLU A 484 -5.34 0.83 3.35
CA GLU A 484 -5.47 -0.52 2.78
C GLU A 484 -5.09 -1.61 3.78
N HIS A 485 -4.07 -1.36 4.59
CA HIS A 485 -3.67 -2.25 5.67
C HIS A 485 -4.74 -2.34 6.78
N ILE A 486 -5.45 -1.26 7.10
CA ILE A 486 -6.63 -1.27 7.99
C ILE A 486 -7.71 -2.20 7.41
N PHE A 487 -8.01 -2.11 6.12
CA PHE A 487 -9.00 -2.99 5.50
C PHE A 487 -8.59 -4.46 5.52
N SER A 488 -7.30 -4.75 5.36
CA SER A 488 -6.76 -6.12 5.52
C SER A 488 -6.96 -6.63 6.96
N HIS A 489 -6.65 -5.80 7.97
CA HIS A 489 -6.88 -6.14 9.38
C HIS A 489 -8.36 -6.36 9.68
N MET A 490 -9.21 -5.49 9.15
CA MET A 490 -10.66 -5.59 9.28
C MET A 490 -11.18 -6.90 8.69
N GLN A 491 -10.69 -7.30 7.51
CA GLN A 491 -11.09 -8.57 6.87
C GLN A 491 -10.69 -9.78 7.73
N ASN A 492 -9.51 -9.74 8.35
CA ASN A 492 -9.03 -10.82 9.22
C ASN A 492 -9.82 -10.91 10.54
N LYS A 493 -10.15 -9.76 11.14
CA LYS A 493 -10.93 -9.69 12.39
C LYS A 493 -12.40 -10.02 12.17
N TRP A 494 -12.95 -9.60 11.04
CA TRP A 494 -14.36 -9.77 10.66
C TRP A 494 -14.59 -10.99 9.76
N TYR A 495 -13.93 -12.11 10.08
CA TYR A 495 -14.05 -13.36 9.34
C TYR A 495 -15.18 -14.24 9.90
N ASP A 496 -15.73 -15.11 9.04
CA ASP A 496 -16.98 -15.82 9.34
C ASP A 496 -16.88 -16.76 10.55
N ASN A 497 -15.74 -17.38 10.90
CA ASN A 497 -15.74 -18.23 12.10
C ASN A 497 -15.67 -17.43 13.42
N CYS A 498 -15.43 -16.11 13.36
CA CYS A 498 -15.69 -15.18 14.47
C CYS A 498 -17.15 -14.71 14.54
N ASN A 499 -18.04 -15.27 13.71
CA ASN A 499 -19.49 -15.07 13.62
C ASN A 499 -20.07 -14.46 14.91
N ARG A 500 -20.32 -13.13 14.89
CA ARG A 500 -21.14 -12.30 15.81
C ARG A 500 -20.44 -11.05 16.38
N CYS A 501 -19.24 -10.67 15.96
CA CYS A 501 -18.72 -9.35 16.33
C CYS A 501 -19.61 -8.24 15.73
N SER A 502 -20.07 -7.31 16.57
CA SER A 502 -20.77 -6.11 16.10
C SER A 502 -19.79 -5.20 15.37
N THR A 503 -20.30 -4.31 14.52
CA THR A 503 -19.47 -3.29 13.86
C THR A 503 -18.66 -2.51 14.90
N GLU A 504 -19.31 -2.05 15.98
CA GLU A 504 -18.69 -1.32 17.09
C GLU A 504 -17.49 -2.08 17.69
N LEU A 505 -17.63 -3.39 17.94
CA LEU A 505 -16.54 -4.20 18.48
C LEU A 505 -15.37 -4.27 17.51
N ILE A 506 -15.63 -4.49 16.22
CA ILE A 506 -14.59 -4.50 15.18
C ILE A 506 -13.85 -3.16 15.13
N LYS A 507 -14.55 -2.02 15.24
CA LYS A 507 -13.90 -0.70 15.31
C LYS A 507 -12.92 -0.64 16.48
N SER A 508 -13.39 -1.04 17.67
CA SER A 508 -12.58 -1.01 18.87
C SER A 508 -11.38 -1.95 18.79
N GLU A 509 -11.52 -3.13 18.19
CA GLU A 509 -10.38 -4.03 17.96
C GLU A 509 -9.34 -3.47 17.02
N LEU A 510 -9.78 -2.79 15.95
CA LEU A 510 -8.88 -2.12 15.01
C LEU A 510 -8.12 -1.00 15.72
N LEU A 511 -8.81 -0.16 16.51
CA LEU A 511 -8.16 0.87 17.32
C LEU A 511 -7.12 0.28 18.27
N VAL A 512 -7.43 -0.83 18.95
CA VAL A 512 -6.49 -1.50 19.86
C VAL A 512 -5.28 -2.06 19.12
N SER A 513 -5.48 -2.86 18.07
CA SER A 513 -4.38 -3.58 17.39
C SER A 513 -3.49 -2.65 16.57
N LEU A 514 -4.05 -1.56 16.03
CA LEU A 514 -3.29 -0.62 15.20
C LEU A 514 -2.57 0.45 16.03
N ASN A 515 -3.11 0.81 17.19
CA ASN A 515 -2.55 1.89 18.00
C ASN A 515 -1.61 1.39 19.10
N PHE A 516 -1.83 0.21 19.69
CA PHE A 516 -0.84 -0.42 20.57
C PHE A 516 0.17 -1.24 19.77
N ASP A 517 1.39 -0.72 19.63
CA ASP A 517 2.50 -1.44 18.99
C ASP A 517 3.36 -2.13 20.07
N LEU A 518 2.76 -3.07 20.80
CA LEU A 518 3.40 -3.75 21.93
C LEU A 518 3.21 -5.25 21.85
N SER A 519 4.27 -6.00 22.16
CA SER A 519 4.11 -7.43 22.47
C SER A 519 3.17 -7.59 23.68
N CYS A 520 2.45 -8.72 23.77
CA CYS A 520 1.54 -8.98 24.89
C CYS A 520 2.23 -8.83 26.27
N ALA A 521 3.51 -9.22 26.37
CA ALA A 521 4.29 -9.07 27.60
C ALA A 521 4.62 -7.60 27.92
N ASN A 522 5.00 -6.81 26.91
CA ASN A 522 5.26 -5.38 27.07
C ASN A 522 3.97 -4.62 27.38
N PHE A 523 2.85 -4.99 26.75
CA PHE A 523 1.54 -4.45 27.06
C PHE A 523 1.18 -4.70 28.54
N HIS A 524 1.34 -5.93 29.04
CA HIS A 524 1.12 -6.23 30.46
C HIS A 524 2.01 -5.37 31.37
N THR A 525 3.27 -5.17 31.01
CA THR A 525 4.20 -4.30 31.75
C THR A 525 3.77 -2.84 31.75
N MET A 526 3.26 -2.34 30.61
CA MET A 526 2.69 -0.99 30.50
C MET A 526 1.47 -0.84 31.41
N VAL A 527 0.54 -1.79 31.37
CA VAL A 527 -0.68 -1.77 32.20
C VAL A 527 -0.33 -1.75 33.69
N LEU A 528 0.68 -2.51 34.13
CA LEU A 528 1.11 -2.50 35.53
C LEU A 528 1.62 -1.13 36.01
N LYS A 529 2.15 -0.30 35.11
CA LYS A 529 2.66 1.04 35.41
C LYS A 529 1.58 2.12 35.29
N ASP A 530 0.49 1.83 34.59
CA ASP A 530 -0.57 2.79 34.29
C ASP A 530 -1.71 2.71 35.33
N ARG A 531 -1.63 3.57 36.35
CA ARG A 531 -2.64 3.63 37.42
C ARG A 531 -4.02 4.06 36.94
N ALA A 532 -4.16 4.67 35.76
CA ALA A 532 -5.45 5.05 35.23
C ALA A 532 -6.18 3.87 34.55
N LEU A 533 -5.42 2.86 34.09
CA LEU A 533 -5.97 1.63 33.52
C LEU A 533 -6.34 0.58 34.58
N LEU A 534 -5.67 0.60 35.74
CA LEU A 534 -5.87 -0.34 36.85
C LEU A 534 -6.98 0.11 37.79
#